data_AF-A0A183ULH7-F1
#
_entry.id   AF-A0A183ULH7-F1
#
_cell.length_a   1.000
_cell.length_b   1.000
_cell.length_c   1.000
_cell.angle_alpha   90.00
_cell.angle_beta   90.00
_cell.angle_gamma   90.00
#
_symmetry.space_group_name_H-M   'P 1'
#
loop_
_entity.id
_entity.type
_entity.pdbx_description
1 polymer ?
#
loop_
_entity_poly.entity_id
_entity_poly.type
_entity_poly.pdbx_seq_one_letter_code
_entity_poly.pdbx_strand_id
1 'polypeptide(L)'
;LLFFFFSSSFLLLFFFFRFLPYGNGKVEDDEKITCQHGHAECVGNTIHDCVKVILRDAKTGYTGTVEYIVCHMREVREDRNDHRAFEKCSTKLGWSSAKKHSIMQCANSEEGHKLQLKTARESENLKPELKHFAPWLVVNGYSTLEMQHYVDDLAKFLCRWYYGGNFERKKCNICDYAPSQCR
;
A
#
# COMPACT_ATOMS: atom_id res chain seq x y z
N LEU A 1 -5.19 -6.00 7.38
CA LEU A 1 -4.66 -5.38 6.14
C LEU A 1 -5.65 -5.58 5.00
N LEU A 2 -5.58 -4.75 3.95
CA LEU A 2 -6.42 -4.90 2.75
C LEU A 2 -5.53 -5.46 1.62
N PHE A 3 -5.87 -6.61 1.03
CA PHE A 3 -4.96 -7.40 0.16
C PHE A 3 -5.22 -7.24 -1.35
N PHE A 4 -4.77 -6.13 -1.95
CA PHE A 4 -4.85 -5.96 -3.41
C PHE A 4 -3.90 -6.91 -4.17
N PHE A 5 -4.44 -7.69 -5.09
CA PHE A 5 -3.66 -8.43 -6.09
C PHE A 5 -3.15 -7.49 -7.21
N PHE A 6 -2.20 -6.62 -6.89
CA PHE A 6 -1.42 -5.86 -7.88
C PHE A 6 -0.43 -6.80 -8.61
N SER A 7 -0.97 -7.76 -9.36
CA SER A 7 -0.22 -8.75 -10.13
C SER A 7 0.38 -8.19 -11.44
N SER A 8 0.13 -6.92 -11.74
CA SER A 8 0.52 -6.29 -13.01
C SER A 8 1.21 -4.95 -12.78
N SER A 9 2.55 -4.95 -12.86
CA SER A 9 3.40 -3.75 -12.81
C SER A 9 3.04 -2.70 -13.87
N PHE A 10 2.30 -3.12 -14.89
CA PHE A 10 1.67 -2.29 -15.91
C PHE A 10 0.92 -1.06 -15.34
N LEU A 11 0.16 -1.20 -14.24
CA LEU A 11 -0.60 -0.07 -13.68
C LEU A 11 0.31 1.06 -13.18
N LEU A 12 1.57 0.76 -12.83
CA LEU A 12 2.55 1.75 -12.38
C LEU A 12 3.04 2.68 -13.51
N LEU A 13 2.67 2.41 -14.76
CA LEU A 13 2.91 3.30 -15.90
C LEU A 13 1.88 4.44 -16.00
N PHE A 14 0.73 4.33 -15.32
CA PHE A 14 -0.40 5.26 -15.44
C PHE A 14 -0.84 5.86 -14.09
N PHE A 15 -0.59 5.15 -12.99
CA PHE A 15 -1.05 5.55 -11.65
C PHE A 15 0.09 5.48 -10.62
N PHE A 16 0.13 6.48 -9.74
CA PHE A 16 0.98 6.48 -8.55
C PHE A 16 0.20 5.93 -7.35
N PHE A 17 0.70 4.87 -6.72
CA PHE A 17 0.07 4.23 -5.57
C PHE A 17 0.77 4.63 -4.28
N ARG A 18 0.01 5.18 -3.33
CA ARG A 18 0.51 5.57 -2.01
C ARG A 18 -0.16 4.72 -0.93
N PHE A 19 0.65 3.94 -0.21
CA PHE A 19 0.17 3.09 0.89
C PHE A 19 0.17 3.86 2.21
N LEU A 20 -0.94 3.77 2.95
CA LEU A 20 -1.06 4.13 4.36
C LEU A 20 -1.24 2.83 5.18
N PRO A 21 -0.14 2.16 5.57
CA PRO A 21 -0.20 0.88 6.27
C PRO A 21 -0.62 1.10 7.73
N TYR A 22 -1.93 1.18 7.95
CA TYR A 22 -2.54 1.31 9.28
C TYR A 22 -3.74 0.37 9.45
N GLY A 23 -4.62 0.32 8.44
CA GLY A 23 -5.83 -0.49 8.49
C GLY A 23 -6.86 0.10 9.47
N ASN A 24 -7.32 -0.71 10.42
CA ASN A 24 -8.18 -0.27 11.52
C ASN A 24 -7.43 -0.41 12.86
N GLY A 25 -6.23 0.15 12.91
CA GLY A 25 -5.56 0.39 14.20
C GLY A 25 -6.25 1.49 14.99
N LYS A 26 -5.75 1.72 16.20
CA LYS A 26 -6.04 2.89 17.03
C LYS A 26 -4.75 3.46 17.60
N VAL A 27 -4.75 4.75 17.90
CA VAL A 27 -3.79 5.37 18.81
C VAL A 27 -4.49 5.52 20.16
N GLU A 28 -3.93 4.94 21.22
CA GLU A 28 -4.40 5.10 22.59
C GLU A 28 -3.80 6.39 23.22
N ASP A 29 -4.27 6.79 24.41
CA ASP A 29 -3.88 8.06 25.05
C ASP A 29 -2.36 8.19 25.35
N ASP A 30 -1.63 7.06 25.48
CA ASP A 30 -0.18 6.98 25.69
C ASP A 30 0.64 6.95 24.37
N GLU A 31 0.04 7.42 23.27
CA GLU A 31 0.53 7.28 21.87
C GLU A 31 0.73 5.82 21.39
N LYS A 32 0.40 4.83 22.21
CA LYS A 32 0.52 3.41 21.86
C LYS A 32 -0.40 3.06 20.70
N ILE A 33 0.12 2.28 19.76
CA ILE A 33 -0.66 1.82 18.61
C ILE A 33 -1.15 0.40 18.85
N THR A 34 -2.47 0.19 18.75
CA THR A 34 -3.11 -1.12 18.75
C THR A 34 -3.64 -1.46 17.36
N CYS A 35 -3.69 -2.75 17.02
CA CYS A 35 -4.13 -3.23 15.70
C CYS A 35 -5.16 -4.35 15.85
N GLN A 36 -6.18 -4.35 14.99
CA GLN A 36 -7.29 -5.32 14.96
C GLN A 36 -6.84 -6.79 14.88
N HIS A 37 -5.70 -7.11 14.23
CA HIS A 37 -5.12 -8.47 14.19
C HIS A 37 -3.94 -8.66 15.16
N GLY A 38 -3.83 -7.80 16.18
CA GLY A 38 -2.79 -7.86 17.21
C GLY A 38 -1.43 -7.33 16.77
N HIS A 39 -0.42 -7.53 17.63
CA HIS A 39 0.90 -6.90 17.50
C HIS A 39 1.61 -7.18 16.16
N ALA A 40 1.42 -8.34 15.56
CA ALA A 40 2.02 -8.68 14.27
C ALA A 40 1.58 -7.74 13.13
N GLU A 41 0.30 -7.31 13.09
CA GLU A 41 -0.17 -6.32 12.11
C GLU A 41 0.47 -4.95 12.35
N CYS A 42 0.71 -4.57 13.61
CA CYS A 42 1.41 -3.32 13.94
C CYS A 42 2.89 -3.34 13.50
N VAL A 43 3.58 -4.48 13.69
CA VAL A 43 4.97 -4.66 13.23
C VAL A 43 5.04 -4.61 11.70
N GLY A 44 4.19 -5.37 10.99
CA GLY A 44 4.10 -5.33 9.54
C GLY A 44 3.79 -3.93 8.98
N ASN A 45 2.86 -3.21 9.62
CA ASN A 45 2.55 -1.81 9.28
C ASN A 45 3.79 -0.90 9.40
N THR A 46 4.53 -1.01 10.51
CA THR A 46 5.73 -0.21 10.77
C THR A 46 6.86 -0.56 9.80
N ILE A 47 7.04 -1.84 9.47
CA ILE A 47 7.97 -2.30 8.43
C ILE A 47 7.65 -1.64 7.09
N HIS A 48 6.38 -1.55 6.68
CA HIS A 48 5.98 -0.91 5.42
C HIS A 48 6.33 0.59 5.40
N ASP A 49 6.15 1.30 6.51
CA ASP A 49 6.54 2.71 6.65
C ASP A 49 8.06 2.92 6.64
N CYS A 50 8.82 2.04 7.30
CA CYS A 50 10.29 2.04 7.23
C CYS A 50 10.79 1.75 5.80
N VAL A 51 10.18 0.80 5.08
CA VAL A 51 10.48 0.52 3.66
C VAL A 51 10.22 1.75 2.79
N LYS A 52 9.06 2.40 2.94
CA LYS A 52 8.70 3.65 2.23
C LYS A 52 9.75 4.76 2.42
N VAL A 53 10.32 4.88 3.63
CA VAL A 53 11.34 5.90 3.94
C VAL A 53 12.71 5.51 3.43
N ILE A 54 13.18 4.29 3.70
CA ILE A 54 14.54 3.82 3.37
C ILE A 54 14.74 3.65 1.86
N LEU A 55 13.69 3.34 1.11
CA LEU A 55 13.76 3.25 -0.35
C LEU A 55 13.55 4.59 -1.07
N ARG A 56 12.99 5.62 -0.42
CA ARG A 56 12.48 6.85 -1.04
C ARG A 56 13.39 7.46 -2.11
N ASP A 57 14.67 7.61 -1.79
CA ASP A 57 15.63 8.37 -2.60
C ASP A 57 16.43 7.47 -3.59
N ALA A 58 16.13 6.16 -3.64
CA ALA A 58 16.75 5.24 -4.59
C ALA A 58 16.08 5.30 -5.98
N LYS A 59 16.87 5.12 -7.04
CA LYS A 59 16.39 5.17 -8.45
C LYS A 59 15.21 4.22 -8.77
N THR A 60 15.14 3.07 -8.10
CA THR A 60 14.05 2.09 -8.20
C THR A 60 13.18 2.04 -6.94
N GLY A 61 13.31 3.03 -6.06
CA GLY A 61 12.78 3.05 -4.70
C GLY A 61 11.27 2.95 -4.61
N TYR A 62 10.55 3.73 -5.42
CA TYR A 62 9.09 3.66 -5.52
C TYR A 62 8.63 2.25 -5.94
N THR A 63 9.12 1.73 -7.08
CA THR A 63 8.73 0.41 -7.58
C THR A 63 9.03 -0.69 -6.57
N GLY A 64 10.24 -0.71 -5.99
CA GLY A 64 10.62 -1.67 -4.96
C GLY A 64 9.81 -1.56 -3.66
N THR A 65 9.27 -0.37 -3.34
CA THR A 65 8.31 -0.19 -2.23
C THR A 65 6.98 -0.85 -2.55
N VAL A 66 6.42 -0.60 -3.75
CA VAL A 66 5.14 -1.21 -4.17
C VAL A 66 5.28 -2.73 -4.24
N GLU A 67 6.31 -3.23 -4.92
CA GLU A 67 6.57 -4.67 -5.08
C GLU A 67 6.80 -5.36 -3.75
N TYR A 68 7.48 -4.72 -2.80
CA TYR A 68 7.65 -5.26 -1.45
C TYR A 68 6.33 -5.35 -0.69
N ILE A 69 5.56 -4.25 -0.61
CA ILE A 69 4.31 -4.20 0.16
C ILE A 69 3.30 -5.21 -0.40
N VAL A 70 3.14 -5.27 -1.73
CA VAL A 70 2.25 -6.23 -2.40
C VAL A 70 2.69 -7.67 -2.16
N CYS A 71 4.00 -7.95 -2.21
CA CYS A 71 4.54 -9.26 -1.88
C CYS A 71 4.29 -9.62 -0.41
N HIS A 72 4.74 -8.79 0.53
CA HIS A 72 4.69 -9.06 1.97
C HIS A 72 3.26 -9.27 2.44
N MET A 73 2.32 -8.41 2.04
CA MET A 73 0.89 -8.60 2.34
C MET A 73 0.37 -9.95 1.83
N ARG A 74 0.72 -10.37 0.60
CA ARG A 74 0.29 -11.67 0.07
C ARG A 74 0.86 -12.83 0.91
N GLU A 75 2.14 -12.79 1.22
CA GLU A 75 2.80 -13.84 2.01
C GLU A 75 2.24 -13.91 3.45
N VAL A 76 1.93 -12.77 4.09
CA VAL A 76 1.24 -12.73 5.40
C VAL A 76 -0.19 -13.29 5.31
N ARG A 77 -0.91 -13.09 4.19
CA ARG A 77 -2.24 -13.71 3.97
C ARG A 77 -2.16 -15.24 3.88
N GLU A 78 -1.13 -15.76 3.21
CA GLU A 78 -0.93 -17.19 2.96
C GLU A 78 -0.39 -17.92 4.20
N ASP A 79 0.60 -17.35 4.90
CA ASP A 79 1.38 -18.04 5.94
C ASP A 79 1.19 -17.50 7.37
N ARG A 80 0.51 -16.33 7.52
CA ARG A 80 0.31 -15.60 8.79
C ARG A 80 1.60 -15.28 9.57
N ASN A 81 2.75 -15.30 8.91
CA ASN A 81 4.07 -15.12 9.52
C ASN A 81 4.80 -13.93 8.89
N ASP A 82 4.82 -12.80 9.61
CA ASP A 82 5.38 -11.53 9.13
C ASP A 82 6.89 -11.62 8.86
N HIS A 83 7.64 -12.30 9.74
CA HIS A 83 9.09 -12.50 9.57
C HIS A 83 9.41 -13.35 8.33
N ARG A 84 8.64 -14.41 8.06
CA ARG A 84 8.81 -15.25 6.87
C ARG A 84 8.39 -14.50 5.60
N ALA A 85 7.36 -13.67 5.65
CA ALA A 85 6.98 -12.78 4.57
C ALA A 85 8.07 -11.73 4.28
N PHE A 86 8.63 -11.09 5.32
CA PHE A 86 9.74 -10.15 5.22
C PHE A 86 10.95 -10.78 4.52
N GLU A 87 11.40 -11.94 4.99
CA GLU A 87 12.58 -12.61 4.42
C GLU A 87 12.34 -13.11 2.99
N LYS A 88 11.17 -13.69 2.70
CA LYS A 88 10.82 -14.16 1.34
C LYS A 88 10.75 -12.99 0.35
N CYS A 89 10.11 -11.88 0.71
CA CYS A 89 9.92 -10.74 -0.18
C CYS A 89 11.17 -9.86 -0.33
N SER A 90 11.91 -9.60 0.74
CA SER A 90 13.19 -8.87 0.66
C SER A 90 14.24 -9.65 -0.15
N THR A 91 14.28 -10.97 -0.02
CA THR A 91 15.16 -11.83 -0.82
C THR A 91 14.74 -11.89 -2.29
N LYS A 92 13.43 -11.98 -2.58
CA LYS A 92 12.88 -11.88 -3.95
C LYS A 92 13.27 -10.58 -4.65
N LEU A 93 13.41 -9.48 -3.90
CA LEU A 93 13.83 -8.17 -4.41
C LEU A 93 15.34 -7.91 -4.33
N GLY A 94 16.15 -8.94 -4.03
CA GLY A 94 17.61 -8.84 -4.00
C GLY A 94 18.16 -7.88 -2.94
N TRP A 95 17.46 -7.69 -1.82
CA TRP A 95 17.91 -6.78 -0.77
C TRP A 95 19.10 -7.36 0.00
N SER A 96 20.19 -6.58 0.05
CA SER A 96 21.38 -6.92 0.85
C SER A 96 21.08 -6.98 2.34
N SER A 97 21.85 -7.76 3.08
CA SER A 97 21.71 -7.92 4.54
C SER A 97 21.76 -6.59 5.28
N ALA A 98 22.58 -5.64 4.82
CA ALA A 98 22.62 -4.27 5.35
C ALA A 98 21.27 -3.54 5.18
N LYS A 99 20.65 -3.61 3.99
CA LYS A 99 19.32 -3.02 3.75
C LYS A 99 18.24 -3.68 4.62
N LYS A 100 18.23 -5.01 4.71
CA LYS A 100 17.31 -5.76 5.58
C LYS A 100 17.46 -5.32 7.04
N HIS A 101 18.70 -5.22 7.52
CA HIS A 101 19.03 -4.78 8.87
C HIS A 101 18.57 -3.35 9.14
N SER A 102 18.83 -2.38 8.26
CA SER A 102 18.36 -0.99 8.43
C SER A 102 16.84 -0.88 8.51
N ILE A 103 16.10 -1.70 7.75
CA ILE A 103 14.63 -1.72 7.78
C ILE A 103 14.12 -2.30 9.10
N MET A 104 14.69 -3.42 9.56
CA MET A 104 14.32 -4.02 10.85
C MET A 104 14.77 -3.17 12.04
N GLN A 105 15.89 -2.45 11.95
CA GLN A 105 16.32 -1.49 12.96
C GLN A 105 15.30 -0.35 13.08
N CYS A 106 14.92 0.27 11.96
CA CYS A 106 13.86 1.28 11.92
C CYS A 106 12.53 0.74 12.49
N ALA A 107 12.13 -0.47 12.11
CA ALA A 107 10.85 -1.04 12.53
C ALA A 107 10.76 -1.35 14.04
N ASN A 108 11.91 -1.41 14.74
CA ASN A 108 12.01 -1.62 16.18
C ASN A 108 12.49 -0.37 16.94
N SER A 109 12.53 0.81 16.30
CA SER A 109 13.01 2.06 16.91
C SER A 109 11.91 3.11 17.12
N GLU A 110 12.24 4.15 17.89
CA GLU A 110 11.35 5.28 18.15
C GLU A 110 11.01 6.04 16.85
N GLU A 111 11.91 6.06 15.86
CA GLU A 111 11.65 6.59 14.52
C GLU A 111 10.57 5.78 13.80
N GLY A 112 10.62 4.46 13.86
CA GLY A 112 9.56 3.59 13.30
C GLY A 112 8.21 3.87 13.94
N HIS A 113 8.17 3.98 15.27
CA HIS A 113 6.96 4.33 15.99
C HIS A 113 6.40 5.72 15.58
N LYS A 114 7.26 6.73 15.49
CA LYS A 114 6.91 8.09 15.02
C LYS A 114 6.42 8.11 13.56
N LEU A 115 7.01 7.29 12.68
CA LEU A 115 6.53 7.11 11.31
C LEU A 115 5.12 6.50 11.29
N GLN A 116 4.88 5.49 12.12
CA GLN A 116 3.57 4.84 12.21
C GLN A 116 2.52 5.81 12.78
N LEU A 117 2.82 6.55 13.85
CA LEU A 117 1.96 7.61 14.40
C LEU A 117 1.57 8.68 13.36
N LYS A 118 2.50 9.04 12.47
CA LYS A 118 2.21 9.93 11.35
C LYS A 118 1.24 9.31 10.34
N THR A 119 1.46 8.04 9.98
CA THR A 119 0.56 7.28 9.09
C THR A 119 -0.83 7.07 9.71
N ALA A 120 -0.92 6.84 11.02
CA ALA A 120 -2.17 6.74 11.77
C ALA A 120 -2.98 8.05 11.66
N ARG A 121 -2.39 9.17 12.09
CA ARG A 121 -3.01 10.50 12.02
C ARG A 121 -3.49 10.87 10.61
N GLU A 122 -2.74 10.49 9.58
CA GLU A 122 -3.15 10.70 8.18
C GLU A 122 -4.30 9.76 7.74
N SER A 123 -4.30 8.51 8.20
CA SER A 123 -5.35 7.51 7.91
C SER A 123 -6.68 7.83 8.61
N GLU A 124 -6.63 8.52 9.74
CA GLU A 124 -7.79 8.94 10.53
C GLU A 124 -8.36 10.28 10.03
N ASN A 125 -7.55 11.15 9.43
CA ASN A 125 -7.95 12.49 8.99
C ASN A 125 -8.18 12.61 7.47
N LEU A 126 -8.54 11.50 6.80
CA LEU A 126 -8.92 11.48 5.39
C LEU A 126 -10.11 12.41 5.08
N LYS A 127 -10.25 12.74 3.78
CA LYS A 127 -11.24 13.69 3.25
C LYS A 127 -11.82 13.21 1.90
N PRO A 128 -13.03 13.66 1.52
CA PRO A 128 -14.01 14.34 2.38
C PRO A 128 -14.53 13.46 3.52
N GLU A 129 -14.67 12.15 3.28
CA GLU A 129 -15.20 11.18 4.26
C GLU A 129 -14.10 10.55 5.13
N LEU A 130 -14.49 10.12 6.33
CA LEU A 130 -13.65 9.33 7.24
C LEU A 130 -13.64 7.85 6.82
N LYS A 131 -12.55 7.14 7.13
CA LYS A 131 -12.38 5.73 6.81
C LYS A 131 -13.21 4.83 7.74
N HIS A 132 -14.20 4.13 7.20
CA HIS A 132 -15.03 3.20 7.97
C HIS A 132 -14.46 1.76 8.07
N PHE A 133 -13.57 1.34 7.16
CA PHE A 133 -13.02 -0.03 7.12
C PHE A 133 -11.62 -0.11 6.43
N ALA A 134 -11.08 -1.32 6.23
CA ALA A 134 -9.77 -1.59 5.60
C ALA A 134 -9.76 -2.95 4.87
N PRO A 135 -9.57 -3.06 3.54
CA PRO A 135 -9.43 -1.60 2.26
C PRO A 135 -10.05 -0.21 2.56
N TRP A 136 -9.43 0.84 2.01
CA TRP A 136 -10.08 2.14 1.81
C TRP A 136 -9.38 2.87 0.66
N LEU A 137 -10.14 3.23 -0.37
CA LEU A 137 -9.66 3.80 -1.63
C LEU A 137 -9.75 5.32 -1.61
N VAL A 138 -8.61 5.98 -1.82
CA VAL A 138 -8.50 7.43 -2.05
C VAL A 138 -7.89 7.64 -3.42
N VAL A 139 -8.51 8.47 -4.27
CA VAL A 139 -8.02 8.83 -5.61
C VAL A 139 -7.88 10.34 -5.69
N ASN A 140 -6.67 10.82 -6.02
CA ASN A 140 -6.34 12.25 -6.12
C ASN A 140 -6.75 13.09 -4.88
N GLY A 141 -6.70 12.50 -3.68
CA GLY A 141 -7.10 13.14 -2.43
C GLY A 141 -8.61 13.14 -2.14
N TYR A 142 -9.42 12.49 -3.00
CA TYR A 142 -10.86 12.36 -2.84
C TYR A 142 -11.25 10.90 -2.54
N SER A 143 -12.28 10.71 -1.72
CA SER A 143 -12.75 9.42 -1.23
C SER A 143 -14.18 9.50 -0.72
N THR A 144 -15.04 8.58 -1.15
CA THR A 144 -16.41 8.42 -0.65
C THR A 144 -16.76 6.95 -0.45
N LEU A 145 -17.84 6.65 0.27
CA LEU A 145 -18.37 5.31 0.46
C LEU A 145 -18.66 4.61 -0.88
N GLU A 146 -19.27 5.32 -1.84
CA GLU A 146 -19.54 4.82 -3.19
C GLU A 146 -18.28 4.34 -3.93
N MET A 147 -17.16 5.06 -3.76
CA MET A 147 -15.89 4.66 -4.39
C MET A 147 -15.35 3.32 -3.85
N GLN A 148 -15.76 2.90 -2.65
CA GLN A 148 -15.29 1.66 -2.04
C GLN A 148 -15.87 0.41 -2.72
N HIS A 149 -17.01 0.52 -3.41
CA HIS A 149 -17.57 -0.59 -4.20
C HIS A 149 -16.68 -0.98 -5.39
N TYR A 150 -15.74 -0.13 -5.80
CA TYR A 150 -14.81 -0.42 -6.90
C TYR A 150 -13.50 -1.08 -6.46
N VAL A 151 -13.33 -1.38 -5.18
CA VAL A 151 -12.10 -1.98 -4.61
C VAL A 151 -11.73 -3.30 -5.27
N ASP A 152 -12.66 -4.26 -5.34
CA ASP A 152 -12.34 -5.59 -5.88
C ASP A 152 -12.06 -5.56 -7.40
N ASP A 153 -12.52 -4.49 -8.07
CA ASP A 153 -12.35 -4.23 -9.50
C ASP A 153 -11.45 -3.01 -9.79
N LEU A 154 -10.55 -2.66 -8.85
CA LEU A 154 -9.80 -1.40 -8.85
C LEU A 154 -9.06 -1.12 -10.17
N ALA A 155 -8.46 -2.14 -10.78
CA ALA A 155 -7.79 -2.00 -12.08
C ALA A 155 -8.73 -1.52 -13.20
N LYS A 156 -9.95 -2.06 -13.25
CA LYS A 156 -10.98 -1.66 -14.23
C LYS A 156 -11.48 -0.25 -13.96
N PHE A 157 -11.69 0.08 -12.68
CA PHE A 157 -12.13 1.41 -12.23
C PHE A 157 -11.11 2.50 -12.57
N LEU A 158 -9.84 2.31 -12.18
CA LEU A 158 -8.76 3.26 -12.46
C LEU A 158 -8.58 3.51 -13.96
N CYS A 159 -8.56 2.46 -14.79
CA CYS A 159 -8.44 2.63 -16.24
C CYS A 159 -9.68 3.29 -16.88
N ARG A 160 -10.90 3.07 -16.36
CA ARG A 160 -12.12 3.81 -16.76
C ARG A 160 -12.06 5.30 -16.38
N TRP A 161 -11.40 5.63 -15.27
CA TRP A 161 -11.22 7.02 -14.78
C TRP A 161 -9.96 7.71 -15.32
N TYR A 162 -9.19 7.04 -16.17
CA TYR A 162 -7.95 7.59 -16.71
C TYR A 162 -8.20 8.42 -17.98
N TYR A 163 -8.05 9.73 -17.87
CA TYR A 163 -8.29 10.72 -18.94
C TYR A 163 -7.07 11.01 -19.83
N GLY A 164 -6.08 10.10 -19.88
CA GLY A 164 -4.90 10.25 -20.74
C GLY A 164 -5.18 10.17 -22.24
N GLY A 165 -4.14 10.27 -23.07
CA GLY A 165 -4.26 10.19 -24.52
C GLY A 165 -4.84 8.85 -24.99
N ASN A 166 -5.50 8.82 -26.15
CA ASN A 166 -6.20 7.60 -26.62
C ASN A 166 -5.28 6.36 -26.72
N PHE A 167 -4.00 6.54 -27.07
CA PHE A 167 -3.00 5.48 -27.07
C PHE A 167 -2.70 4.93 -25.67
N GLU A 168 -2.68 5.79 -24.67
CA GLU A 168 -2.41 5.44 -23.26
C GLU A 168 -3.65 4.76 -22.64
N ARG A 169 -4.86 5.27 -22.94
CA ARG A 169 -6.12 4.63 -22.53
C ARG A 169 -6.28 3.24 -23.14
N LYS A 170 -5.95 3.08 -24.43
CA LYS A 170 -5.91 1.77 -25.12
C LYS A 170 -4.92 0.81 -24.47
N LYS A 171 -3.75 1.28 -24.05
CA LYS A 171 -2.82 0.46 -23.25
C LYS A 171 -3.45 0.05 -21.91
N CYS A 172 -4.17 0.94 -21.22
CA CYS A 172 -4.87 0.66 -19.95
C CYS A 172 -6.07 -0.31 -20.11
N ASN A 173 -6.09 -1.17 -21.13
CA ASN A 173 -7.17 -2.11 -21.43
C ASN A 173 -8.58 -1.48 -21.43
N ILE A 174 -8.72 -0.18 -21.72
CA ILE A 174 -10.03 0.50 -21.70
C ILE A 174 -11.02 -0.15 -22.67
N CYS A 175 -10.52 -0.76 -23.73
CA CYS A 175 -11.31 -1.45 -24.74
C CYS A 175 -11.94 -2.75 -24.20
N ASP A 176 -11.34 -3.38 -23.18
CA ASP A 176 -11.89 -4.56 -22.50
C ASP A 176 -12.97 -4.16 -21.48
N TYR A 177 -12.79 -3.00 -20.82
CA TYR A 177 -13.62 -2.58 -19.68
C TYR A 177 -14.70 -1.56 -20.04
N ALA A 178 -14.56 -0.84 -21.16
CA ALA A 178 -15.53 0.13 -21.68
C ALA A 178 -15.36 0.29 -23.22
N PRO A 179 -15.79 -0.72 -24.03
CA PRO A 179 -15.59 -0.70 -25.49
C PRO A 179 -16.08 0.57 -26.19
N SER A 180 -17.18 1.18 -25.72
CA SER A 180 -17.74 2.43 -26.27
C SER A 180 -16.85 3.66 -26.08
N GLN A 181 -15.88 3.60 -25.16
CA GLN A 181 -14.89 4.65 -24.88
C GLN A 181 -13.55 4.40 -25.62
N CYS A 182 -13.39 3.23 -26.24
CA CYS A 182 -12.22 2.88 -27.05
C CYS A 182 -12.31 3.54 -28.44
N ARG A 183 -11.75 4.75 -28.58
CA ARG A 183 -11.61 5.46 -29.86
C ARG A 183 -10.15 5.74 -30.17
#